data_AF-A0A166UVB8-F1
#
_entry.id   AF-A0A166UVB8-F1
#
_cell.length_a   1.000
_cell.length_b   1.000
_cell.length_c   1.000
_cell.angle_alpha   90.00
_cell.angle_beta   90.00
_cell.angle_gamma   90.00
#
_symmetry.space_group_name_H-M   'P 1'
#
loop_
_entity.id
_entity.type
_entity.pdbx_description
1 polymer ?
#
loop_
_entity_poly.entity_id
_entity_poly.type
_entity_poly.pdbx_seq_one_letter_code
_entity_poly.pdbx_strand_id
1 'polypeptide(L)'
;MLHTVMDPTYVHQGKRPCDEETRVEVLAEIMEWRNDNSGESQAFLWLTGEPGAGKSAITASIARACKDDGMLWAQFFINRNNVETTDPSLFFPTIARQFIDHSAHPDVAIAIAEALKNQPSLM
;
A
#
# COMPACT_ATOMS: atom_id res chain seq x y z
N MET A 1 -4.30 -22.22 -3.23
CA MET A 1 -3.36 -21.36 -2.46
C MET A 1 -3.38 -20.01 -3.14
N LEU A 2 -3.52 -18.89 -2.42
CA LEU A 2 -3.47 -17.56 -3.05
C LEU A 2 -2.10 -17.40 -3.71
N HIS A 3 -2.07 -17.15 -5.00
CA HIS A 3 -0.85 -16.76 -5.69
C HIS A 3 -0.64 -15.26 -5.43
N THR A 4 0.50 -14.91 -4.84
CA THR A 4 0.79 -13.54 -4.38
C THR A 4 2.18 -13.13 -4.82
N VAL A 5 2.40 -11.83 -4.96
CA VAL A 5 3.75 -11.28 -5.14
C VAL A 5 4.52 -11.49 -3.83
N MET A 6 5.74 -12.02 -3.92
CA MET A 6 6.57 -12.28 -2.73
C MET A 6 6.96 -11.00 -2.00
N ASP A 7 7.29 -9.95 -2.75
CA ASP A 7 7.99 -8.78 -2.21
C ASP A 7 7.38 -7.43 -2.64
N PRO A 8 6.08 -7.17 -2.43
CA PRO A 8 5.38 -6.01 -2.99
C PRO A 8 5.73 -4.65 -2.32
N THR A 9 6.58 -4.66 -1.29
CA THR A 9 6.84 -3.49 -0.43
C THR A 9 7.74 -2.44 -1.08
N TYR A 10 7.70 -1.19 -0.58
CA TYR A 10 8.60 -0.12 -1.06
C TYR A 10 10.08 -0.50 -0.96
N VAL A 11 10.49 -1.19 0.11
CA VAL A 11 11.89 -1.61 0.35
C VAL A 11 12.35 -2.55 -0.77
N HIS A 12 11.61 -3.64 -0.99
CA HIS A 12 11.99 -4.65 -1.96
C HIS A 12 11.81 -4.19 -3.42
N GLN A 13 10.93 -3.20 -3.66
CA GLN A 13 10.81 -2.56 -4.97
C GLN A 13 11.81 -1.41 -5.20
N GLY A 14 12.80 -1.28 -4.31
CA GLY A 14 13.90 -0.32 -4.44
C GLY A 14 13.45 1.14 -4.38
N LYS A 15 12.31 1.42 -3.75
CA LYS A 15 11.78 2.78 -3.60
C LYS A 15 12.33 3.35 -2.30
N ARG A 16 13.20 4.35 -2.41
CA ARG A 16 13.79 4.99 -1.24
C ARG A 16 12.88 6.11 -0.75
N PRO A 17 12.62 6.22 0.56
CA PRO A 17 11.99 7.41 1.15
C PRO A 17 12.76 8.68 0.80
N CYS A 18 12.08 9.82 0.96
CA CYS A 18 12.71 11.14 0.91
C CYS A 18 13.86 11.24 1.93
N ASP A 19 14.88 12.02 1.58
CA ASP A 19 15.93 12.41 2.51
C ASP A 19 15.32 13.28 3.63
N GLU A 20 15.98 13.27 4.79
CA GLU A 20 15.57 14.06 5.95
C GLU A 20 15.42 15.55 5.59
N GLU A 21 14.44 16.21 6.21
CA GLU A 21 14.14 17.64 6.01
C GLU A 21 13.74 18.05 4.58
N THR A 22 13.50 17.09 3.67
CA THR A 22 12.99 17.36 2.33
C THR A 22 11.49 17.05 2.21
N ARG A 23 10.79 17.78 1.32
CA ARG A 23 9.35 17.56 1.02
C ARG A 23 8.44 17.58 2.25
N VAL A 24 8.87 18.27 3.31
CA VAL A 24 8.21 18.29 4.63
C VAL A 24 6.74 18.69 4.52
N GLU A 25 6.45 19.77 3.78
CA GLU A 25 5.08 20.29 3.62
C GLU A 25 4.15 19.27 2.97
N VAL A 26 4.56 18.68 1.84
CA VAL A 26 3.76 17.68 1.12
C VAL A 26 3.57 16.41 1.96
N LEU A 27 4.60 15.98 2.69
CA LEU A 27 4.48 14.82 3.57
C LEU A 27 3.51 15.10 4.72
N ALA A 28 3.55 16.30 5.31
CA ALA A 28 2.64 16.71 6.36
C ALA A 28 1.19 16.77 5.86
N GLU A 29 0.94 17.34 4.68
CA GLU A 29 -0.39 17.42 4.07
C GLU A 29 -1.00 16.03 3.82
N ILE A 30 -0.20 15.08 3.29
CA ILE A 30 -0.68 13.71 3.06
C ILE A 30 -0.97 13.00 4.40
N MET A 31 -0.18 13.26 5.44
CA MET A 31 -0.39 12.67 6.75
C MET A 31 -1.61 13.27 7.46
N GLU A 32 -1.87 14.56 7.29
CA GLU A 32 -3.10 15.22 7.75
C GLU A 32 -4.32 14.63 7.05
N TRP A 33 -4.29 14.53 5.71
CA TRP A 33 -5.32 13.86 4.93
C TRP A 33 -5.58 12.43 5.42
N ARG A 34 -4.52 11.64 5.66
CA ARG A 34 -4.66 10.26 6.16
C ARG A 34 -5.33 10.20 7.53
N ASN A 35 -5.15 11.21 8.37
CA ASN A 35 -5.70 11.26 9.72
C ASN A 35 -7.11 11.87 9.76
N ASP A 36 -7.61 12.42 8.65
CA ASP A 36 -8.97 12.93 8.55
C ASP A 36 -9.98 11.78 8.44
N ASN A 37 -10.68 11.54 9.54
CA ASN A 37 -11.75 10.55 9.67
C ASN A 37 -13.16 11.17 9.51
N SER A 38 -13.25 12.39 8.99
CA SER A 38 -14.55 13.03 8.70
C SER A 38 -15.28 12.29 7.58
N GLY A 39 -16.60 12.41 7.52
CA GLY A 39 -17.40 11.85 6.43
C GLY A 39 -17.15 12.50 5.06
N GLU A 40 -16.38 13.60 5.02
CA GLU A 40 -16.01 14.34 3.81
C GLU A 40 -14.60 13.97 3.31
N SER A 41 -13.85 13.20 4.10
CA SER A 41 -12.49 12.77 3.78
C SER A 41 -12.47 11.94 2.50
N GLN A 42 -11.51 12.24 1.62
CA GLN A 42 -11.34 11.51 0.36
C GLN A 42 -10.68 10.16 0.63
N ALA A 43 -11.23 9.07 0.09
CA ALA A 43 -10.67 7.72 0.27
C ALA A 43 -9.43 7.44 -0.62
N PHE A 44 -9.11 8.35 -1.54
CA PHE A 44 -8.05 8.15 -2.53
C PHE A 44 -7.29 9.46 -2.78
N LEU A 45 -5.96 9.37 -2.72
CA LEU A 45 -5.06 10.49 -3.01
C LEU A 45 -4.33 10.28 -4.32
N TRP A 46 -4.37 11.29 -5.19
CA TRP A 46 -3.71 11.27 -6.49
C TRP A 46 -2.50 12.21 -6.53
N LEU A 47 -1.30 11.65 -6.35
CA LEU A 47 -0.05 12.40 -6.35
C LEU A 47 0.49 12.60 -7.77
N THR A 48 0.47 13.84 -8.27
CA THR A 48 1.00 14.21 -9.60
C THR A 48 2.27 15.04 -9.51
N GLY A 49 2.94 15.22 -10.66
CA GLY A 49 4.16 16.01 -10.77
C GLY A 49 5.05 15.55 -11.91
N GLU A 50 6.06 16.34 -12.24
CA GLU A 50 6.96 16.07 -13.35
C GLU A 50 7.77 14.77 -13.17
N PRO A 51 8.26 14.16 -14.27
CA PRO A 51 9.25 13.09 -14.19
C PRO A 51 10.44 13.53 -13.31
N GLY A 52 10.88 12.66 -12.41
CA GLY A 52 11.99 12.99 -11.50
C GLY A 52 11.62 13.83 -10.27
N ALA A 53 10.37 14.34 -10.14
CA ALA A 53 9.95 15.16 -9.00
C ALA A 53 9.93 14.44 -7.63
N GLY A 54 10.32 13.16 -7.56
CA GLY A 54 10.41 12.41 -6.30
C GLY A 54 9.10 11.78 -5.82
N LYS A 55 8.07 11.66 -6.68
CA LYS A 55 6.76 11.07 -6.31
C LYS A 55 6.87 9.70 -5.63
N SER A 56 7.70 8.79 -6.17
CA SER A 56 7.92 7.47 -5.57
C SER A 56 8.64 7.54 -4.22
N ALA A 57 9.44 8.57 -3.98
CA ALA A 57 10.08 8.78 -2.69
C ALA A 57 9.08 9.29 -1.66
N ILE A 58 8.17 10.19 -2.06
CA ILE A 58 7.06 10.65 -1.22
C ILE A 58 6.18 9.47 -0.79
N THR A 59 5.74 8.62 -1.73
CA THR A 59 4.90 7.46 -1.37
C THR A 59 5.64 6.44 -0.50
N ALA A 60 6.94 6.23 -0.70
CA ALA A 60 7.75 5.39 0.17
C ALA A 60 7.91 5.98 1.58
N SER A 61 8.06 7.31 1.71
CA SER A 61 8.07 8.01 3.00
C SER A 61 6.76 7.85 3.75
N ILE A 62 5.63 8.00 3.07
CA ILE A 62 4.30 7.84 3.67
C ILE A 62 4.08 6.38 4.09
N ALA A 63 4.45 5.41 3.25
CA ALA A 63 4.36 4.00 3.62
C ALA A 63 5.23 3.68 4.85
N ARG A 64 6.44 4.24 4.95
CA ARG A 64 7.29 4.12 6.14
C ARG A 64 6.61 4.72 7.37
N ALA A 65 6.12 5.96 7.28
CA ALA A 65 5.46 6.62 8.40
C ALA A 65 4.21 5.86 8.88
N CYS A 66 3.37 5.38 7.96
CA CYS A 66 2.21 4.56 8.32
C CYS A 66 2.62 3.22 8.96
N LYS A 67 3.75 2.62 8.54
CA LYS A 67 4.27 1.40 9.16
C LYS A 67 4.74 1.69 10.59
N ASP A 68 5.48 2.78 10.79
CA ASP A 68 6.01 3.17 12.09
C ASP A 68 4.88 3.52 13.07
N ASP A 69 3.78 4.08 12.57
CA ASP A 69 2.55 4.36 13.34
C ASP A 69 1.67 3.12 13.58
N GLY A 70 2.02 1.95 13.03
CA GLY A 70 1.19 0.74 13.13
C GLY A 70 -0.12 0.78 12.32
N MET A 71 -0.24 1.70 11.36
CA MET A 71 -1.42 1.92 10.53
C MET A 71 -1.31 1.30 9.12
N LEU A 72 -0.14 0.82 8.73
CA LEU A 72 0.06 0.17 7.43
C LEU A 72 -0.31 -1.32 7.46
N TRP A 73 -1.55 -1.62 7.07
CA TRP A 73 -2.05 -3.01 6.98
C TRP A 73 -1.57 -3.76 5.74
N ALA A 74 -1.42 -3.05 4.63
CA ALA A 74 -0.94 -3.62 3.39
C ALA A 74 -0.28 -2.55 2.50
N GLN A 75 0.59 -2.99 1.60
CA GLN A 75 1.22 -2.15 0.60
C GLN A 75 1.47 -2.91 -0.70
N PHE A 76 1.47 -2.19 -1.82
CA PHE A 76 1.80 -2.74 -3.11
C PHE A 76 2.40 -1.68 -4.01
N PHE A 77 3.70 -1.81 -4.30
CA PHE A 77 4.44 -0.88 -5.14
C PHE A 77 4.61 -1.46 -6.54
N ILE A 78 3.88 -0.91 -7.50
CA ILE A 78 4.03 -1.28 -8.92
C ILE A 78 5.41 -0.83 -9.39
N ASN A 79 6.17 -1.77 -9.95
CA ASN A 79 7.50 -1.53 -10.48
C ASN A 79 7.64 -2.17 -11.86
N ARG A 80 7.83 -1.35 -12.90
CA ARG A 80 7.99 -1.81 -14.29
C ARG A 80 9.13 -2.80 -14.50
N ASN A 81 10.10 -2.85 -13.59
CA ASN A 81 11.23 -3.78 -13.64
C ASN A 81 10.93 -5.12 -12.93
N ASN A 82 9.75 -5.26 -12.32
CA ASN A 82 9.29 -6.47 -11.66
C ASN A 82 7.91 -6.86 -12.21
N VAL A 83 7.91 -7.86 -13.10
CA VAL A 83 6.71 -8.31 -13.83
C VAL A 83 5.57 -8.71 -12.90
N GLU A 84 5.86 -9.33 -11.75
CA GLU A 84 4.84 -9.75 -10.80
C GLU A 84 4.06 -8.56 -10.23
N THR A 85 4.74 -7.43 -9.98
CA THR A 85 4.10 -6.20 -9.49
C THR A 85 3.32 -5.46 -10.58
N THR A 86 3.43 -5.87 -11.84
CA THR A 86 2.68 -5.29 -12.97
C THR A 86 1.50 -6.13 -13.39
N ASP A 87 1.37 -7.35 -12.87
CA ASP A 87 0.24 -8.22 -13.12
C ASP A 87 -0.94 -7.81 -12.20
N PRO A 88 -2.03 -7.24 -12.75
CA PRO A 88 -3.16 -6.80 -11.93
C PRO A 88 -3.88 -7.96 -11.24
N SER A 89 -3.77 -9.20 -11.75
CA SER A 89 -4.36 -10.38 -11.09
C SER A 89 -3.74 -10.66 -9.73
N LEU A 90 -2.50 -10.20 -9.50
CA LEU A 90 -1.79 -10.44 -8.24
C LEU A 90 -2.04 -9.35 -7.19
N PHE A 91 -2.66 -8.22 -7.55
CA PHE A 91 -2.84 -7.10 -6.62
C PHE A 91 -3.72 -7.48 -5.43
N PHE A 92 -4.99 -7.85 -5.67
CA PHE A 92 -5.93 -8.14 -4.60
C PHE A 92 -5.55 -9.37 -3.76
N PRO A 93 -5.10 -10.50 -4.34
CA PRO A 93 -4.61 -11.63 -3.55
C PRO A 93 -3.44 -11.27 -2.63
N THR A 94 -2.52 -10.42 -3.11
CA THR A 94 -1.35 -9.98 -2.32
C THR A 94 -1.76 -9.04 -1.19
N ILE A 95 -2.71 -8.14 -1.43
CA ILE A 95 -3.29 -7.30 -0.36
C ILE A 95 -4.02 -8.19 0.66
N ALA A 96 -4.88 -9.09 0.21
CA ALA A 96 -5.63 -10.01 1.07
C ALA A 96 -4.70 -10.84 1.98
N ARG A 97 -3.61 -11.38 1.43
CA ARG A 97 -2.59 -12.09 2.21
C ARG A 97 -1.97 -11.20 3.29
N GLN A 98 -1.59 -9.96 2.96
CA GLN A 98 -1.02 -9.03 3.94
C GLN A 98 -1.98 -8.72 5.10
N PHE A 99 -3.28 -8.52 4.82
CA PHE A 99 -4.29 -8.33 5.86
C PHE A 99 -4.41 -9.54 6.80
N ILE A 100 -4.38 -10.75 6.23
CA ILE A 100 -4.40 -12.00 7.00
C ILE A 100 -3.18 -12.09 7.92
N ASP A 101 -1.99 -11.82 7.36
CA ASP A 101 -0.73 -11.96 8.08
C ASP A 101 -0.55 -10.87 9.16
N HIS A 102 -1.16 -9.69 8.96
CA HIS A 102 -1.11 -8.57 9.92
C HIS A 102 -2.15 -8.71 11.04
N SER A 103 -3.27 -9.38 10.80
CA SER A 103 -4.32 -9.54 11.80
C SER A 103 -3.93 -10.53 12.90
N ALA A 104 -4.08 -10.12 14.16
CA ALA A 104 -3.99 -11.03 15.30
C ALA A 104 -5.25 -11.90 15.47
N HIS A 105 -6.36 -11.54 14.81
CA HIS A 105 -7.64 -12.23 14.94
C HIS A 105 -7.87 -13.21 13.77
N PRO A 106 -8.10 -14.51 14.05
CA PRO A 106 -8.31 -15.53 13.02
C PRO A 106 -9.58 -15.37 12.18
N ASP A 107 -10.58 -14.66 12.71
CA ASP A 107 -11.84 -14.35 12.03
C ASP A 107 -11.65 -13.52 10.75
N VAL A 108 -10.66 -12.60 10.74
CA VAL A 108 -10.27 -11.84 9.54
C VAL A 108 -9.84 -12.77 8.42
N ALA A 109 -9.06 -13.81 8.73
CA ALA A 109 -8.63 -14.79 7.73
C ALA A 109 -9.79 -15.61 7.18
N ILE A 110 -10.74 -15.99 8.04
CA ILE A 110 -11.95 -16.71 7.66
C ILE A 110 -12.80 -15.82 6.73
N ALA A 111 -13.08 -14.58 7.15
CA ALA A 111 -13.90 -13.63 6.40
C ALA A 111 -13.31 -13.32 5.01
N ILE A 112 -11.99 -13.07 4.93
CA ILE A 112 -11.30 -12.83 3.65
C ILE A 112 -11.37 -14.07 2.76
N ALA A 113 -11.10 -15.27 3.31
CA ALA A 113 -11.13 -16.51 2.53
C ALA A 113 -12.55 -16.82 2.00
N GLU A 114 -13.59 -16.55 2.78
CA GLU A 114 -14.98 -16.69 2.37
C GLU A 114 -15.36 -15.68 1.28
N ALA A 115 -14.98 -14.41 1.44
CA ALA A 115 -15.23 -13.37 0.44
C ALA A 115 -14.58 -13.72 -0.91
N LEU A 116 -13.32 -14.15 -0.91
CA LEU A 116 -12.59 -14.55 -2.13
C LEU A 116 -13.21 -15.79 -2.81
N LYS A 117 -13.73 -16.75 -2.04
CA LYS A 117 -14.46 -17.91 -2.59
C LYS A 117 -15.77 -17.51 -3.27
N ASN A 118 -16.47 -16.54 -2.69
CA ASN A 118 -17.77 -16.08 -3.19
C ASN A 118 -17.65 -15.08 -4.35
N GLN A 119 -16.47 -14.47 -4.54
CA GLN A 119 -16.19 -13.51 -5.61
C GLN A 119 -14.94 -13.90 -6.42
N PRO A 120 -15.07 -14.82 -7.38
CA PRO A 120 -13.94 -15.27 -8.20
C PRO A 120 -13.24 -14.16 -8.98
N SER A 121 -13.89 -13.02 -9.24
CA SER A 121 -13.29 -11.86 -9.91
C SER A 121 -12.21 -11.15 -9.09
N LEU A 122 -12.07 -11.47 -7.80
CA LEU A 122 -11.03 -10.94 -6.93
C LEU A 122 -9.78 -11.84 -6.89
N MET A 123 -9.77 -12.95 -7.63
CA MET A 123 -8.68 -13.93 -7.72
C MET A 123 -8.08 -14.01 -9.11
#